data_AF-A0A8B6HNK0-F1
#
_entry.id   AF-A0A8B6HNK0-F1
#
_cell.length_a   1.000
_cell.length_b   1.000
_cell.length_c   1.000
_cell.angle_alpha   90.00
_cell.angle_beta   90.00
_cell.angle_gamma   90.00
#
_symmetry.space_group_name_H-M   'P 1'
#
loop_
_entity.id
_entity.type
_entity.pdbx_description
1 polymer ?
#
loop_
_entity_poly.entity_id
_entity_poly.type
_entity_poly.pdbx_seq_one_letter_code
_entity_poly.pdbx_strand_id
1 'polypeptide(L)'
;LSVVSVHMKLTENNEAAIPDEEKLERTLPVHKINTDGQKKLEKPTDPIQFMWIGHSTFLVQFDGLTVLADPVFLYRCSPVQFAGPYRYRPVPCEIEDLPKIDAVIVSHNHYDHLEHDAVQKLNTRFSQIKWFVPEGLESWFRGYNCQNVTEMTWWDEASIERPDVKICCVPAQHSSQRTPTDAMKSLWCGWIIKSKTHTFYYSGDTGYCPVFKIIGDKYGPMDLSAIPIGGYAPRNFMKPQYISPEEAVKVHTEVGSKCSIGIHWGTFGPKQNFNLASSAKSSMVKDDVNRNRDDRNPFIIHSNGCVTTAIR
;
A
#
# COMPACT_ATOMS: atom_id res chain seq x y z
N LEU A 1 -7.77 -17.41 -24.83
CA LEU A 1 -6.48 -16.78 -24.49
C LEU A 1 -5.95 -17.52 -23.27
N SER A 2 -4.91 -18.33 -23.44
CA SER A 2 -4.52 -19.36 -22.46
C SER A 2 -4.00 -18.74 -21.17
N VAL A 3 -4.61 -19.13 -20.05
CA VAL A 3 -4.09 -18.95 -18.70
C VAL A 3 -2.85 -19.84 -18.59
N VAL A 4 -1.68 -19.28 -18.88
CA VAL A 4 -0.41 -19.97 -18.67
C VAL A 4 -0.03 -19.77 -17.21
N SER A 5 -0.23 -20.81 -16.40
CA SER A 5 0.29 -20.90 -15.04
C SER A 5 1.77 -20.53 -15.04
N VAL A 6 2.10 -19.41 -14.41
CA VAL A 6 3.48 -19.13 -13.99
C VAL A 6 3.83 -20.14 -12.92
N HIS A 7 4.43 -21.26 -13.33
CA HIS A 7 5.19 -22.11 -12.43
C HIS A 7 6.44 -21.33 -11.99
N MET A 8 6.27 -20.39 -11.06
CA MET A 8 7.34 -20.05 -10.14
C MET A 8 7.66 -21.35 -9.40
N LYS A 9 8.88 -21.88 -9.56
CA LYS A 9 9.35 -23.03 -8.77
C LYS A 9 9.16 -22.70 -7.29
N LEU A 10 8.08 -23.23 -6.70
CA LEU A 10 7.69 -23.07 -5.30
C LEU A 10 8.60 -23.83 -4.32
N THR A 11 9.77 -24.29 -4.76
CA THR A 11 10.62 -25.24 -4.02
C THR A 11 11.98 -24.71 -3.61
N GLU A 12 12.37 -23.50 -4.01
CA GLU A 12 13.62 -22.89 -3.51
C GLU A 12 13.31 -21.96 -2.35
N ASN A 13 13.99 -22.19 -1.21
CA ASN A 13 13.97 -21.28 -0.06
C ASN A 13 14.45 -19.90 -0.52
N ASN A 14 13.51 -19.01 -0.86
CA ASN A 14 13.77 -17.63 -1.30
C ASN A 14 14.52 -16.78 -0.25
N GLU A 15 14.72 -17.29 0.96
CA GLU A 15 15.61 -16.70 1.97
C GLU A 15 17.04 -16.51 1.45
N ALA A 16 17.53 -17.43 0.61
CA ALA A 16 18.86 -17.31 0.00
C ALA A 16 18.97 -16.15 -1.02
N ALA A 17 17.85 -15.56 -1.43
CA ALA A 17 17.78 -14.40 -2.31
C ALA A 17 17.63 -13.07 -1.56
N ILE A 18 17.63 -13.08 -0.22
CA ILE A 18 17.59 -11.86 0.58
C ILE A 18 19.01 -11.23 0.60
N PRO A 19 19.16 -9.90 0.43
CA PRO A 19 20.45 -9.25 0.63
C PRO A 19 21.00 -9.49 2.04
N ASP A 20 22.32 -9.41 2.23
CA ASP A 20 22.93 -9.53 3.55
C ASP A 20 22.43 -8.46 4.52
N GLU A 21 22.41 -8.79 5.81
CA GLU A 21 21.85 -7.94 6.87
C GLU A 21 22.52 -6.57 6.95
N GLU A 22 23.85 -6.50 6.81
CA GLU A 22 24.60 -5.23 6.84
C GLU A 22 24.18 -4.30 5.68
N LYS A 23 24.06 -4.84 4.46
CA LYS A 23 23.55 -4.10 3.32
C LYS A 23 22.12 -3.64 3.56
N LEU A 24 21.27 -4.49 4.14
CA LEU A 24 19.88 -4.14 4.48
C LEU A 24 19.81 -3.03 5.51
N GLU A 25 20.60 -3.06 6.59
CA GLU A 25 20.63 -1.99 7.58
C GLU A 25 21.05 -0.65 6.96
N ARG A 26 22.02 -0.66 6.04
CA ARG A 26 22.49 0.56 5.38
C ARG A 26 21.48 1.13 4.37
N THR A 27 20.76 0.28 3.64
CA THR A 27 19.99 0.71 2.46
C THR A 27 18.48 0.70 2.68
N LEU A 28 18.01 -0.08 3.66
CA LEU A 28 16.62 -0.19 4.06
C LEU A 28 16.50 -0.44 5.59
N PRO A 29 16.94 0.53 6.42
CA PRO A 29 16.85 0.41 7.87
C PRO A 29 15.39 0.24 8.32
N VAL A 30 15.20 -0.37 9.50
CA VAL A 30 13.87 -0.46 10.13
C VAL A 30 13.88 0.47 11.33
N HIS A 31 13.01 1.45 11.31
CA HIS A 31 12.78 2.36 12.43
C HIS A 31 11.70 1.76 13.32
N LYS A 32 12.10 0.99 14.32
CA LYS A 32 11.15 0.39 15.27
C LYS A 32 10.37 1.47 16.00
N ILE A 33 9.07 1.25 16.15
CA ILE A 33 8.18 2.10 16.92
C ILE A 33 8.05 1.50 18.32
N ASN A 34 7.89 2.34 19.35
CA ASN A 34 7.61 1.95 20.75
C ASN A 34 8.72 1.20 21.55
N THR A 35 9.97 1.10 21.08
CA THR A 35 10.98 0.29 21.81
C THR A 35 11.72 0.97 22.95
N ASP A 36 11.63 2.30 23.17
CA ASP A 36 12.35 2.97 24.28
C ASP A 36 11.72 4.33 24.68
N GLY A 37 10.40 4.37 24.95
CA GLY A 37 9.71 5.63 25.32
C GLY A 37 9.67 6.69 24.21
N GLN A 38 10.11 6.35 23.01
CA GLN A 38 10.09 7.20 21.82
C GLN A 38 8.76 7.03 21.07
N LYS A 39 7.99 8.12 21.04
CA LYS A 39 6.80 8.37 20.21
C LYS A 39 5.83 7.18 20.11
N LYS A 40 4.88 7.11 21.05
CA LYS A 40 3.59 6.48 20.72
C LYS A 40 3.08 7.10 19.42
N LEU A 41 2.43 6.31 18.57
CA LEU A 41 1.67 6.78 17.40
C LEU A 41 0.44 7.58 17.87
N GLU A 42 0.67 8.62 18.66
CA GLU A 42 -0.34 9.53 19.15
C GLU A 42 -0.68 10.58 18.09
N LYS A 43 -1.73 11.33 18.38
CA LYS A 43 -2.40 12.29 17.48
C LYS A 43 -1.42 13.05 16.58
N PRO A 44 -1.67 13.12 15.26
CA PRO A 44 -0.81 13.87 14.34
C PRO A 44 -0.60 15.30 14.84
N THR A 45 0.66 15.73 14.84
CA THR A 45 1.03 17.12 15.13
C THR A 45 1.01 17.99 13.87
N ASP A 46 0.95 17.35 12.70
CA ASP A 46 0.92 17.95 11.37
C ASP A 46 -0.44 17.68 10.69
N PRO A 47 -0.77 18.44 9.62
CA PRO A 47 -2.05 18.29 8.89
C PRO A 47 -2.27 16.89 8.31
N ILE A 48 -1.21 16.27 7.80
CA ILE A 48 -1.21 14.88 7.31
C ILE A 48 0.11 14.18 7.68
N GLN A 49 -0.03 13.00 8.27
CA GLN A 49 1.07 12.13 8.68
C GLN A 49 0.94 10.76 8.01
N PHE A 50 2.05 10.21 7.52
CA PHE A 50 2.14 8.90 6.89
C PHE A 50 3.23 8.08 7.55
N MET A 51 2.90 6.85 7.95
CA MET A 51 3.86 5.87 8.45
C MET A 51 3.90 4.67 7.52
N TRP A 52 5.06 4.41 6.92
CA TRP A 52 5.25 3.24 6.10
C TRP A 52 5.60 2.02 6.96
N ILE A 53 4.73 1.01 7.01
CA ILE A 53 4.98 -0.23 7.78
C ILE A 53 5.80 -1.20 6.92
N GLY A 54 5.52 -1.25 5.63
CA GLY A 54 6.26 -2.03 4.64
C GLY A 54 5.35 -2.49 3.52
N HIS A 55 5.92 -2.65 2.33
CA HIS A 55 5.19 -3.03 1.12
C HIS A 55 4.08 -2.01 0.83
N SER A 56 2.82 -2.44 0.74
CA SER A 56 1.64 -1.57 0.66
C SER A 56 0.91 -1.41 2.01
N THR A 57 1.49 -1.93 3.10
CA THR A 57 1.00 -1.68 4.46
C THR A 57 1.49 -0.32 4.95
N PHE A 58 0.57 0.59 5.25
CA PHE A 58 0.89 1.90 5.82
C PHE A 58 -0.27 2.46 6.65
N LEU A 59 0.07 3.36 7.57
CA LEU A 59 -0.88 4.18 8.31
C LEU A 59 -0.87 5.60 7.73
N VAL A 60 -2.05 6.17 7.49
CA VAL A 60 -2.20 7.59 7.14
C VAL A 60 -3.16 8.25 8.11
N GLN A 61 -2.77 9.42 8.62
CA GLN A 61 -3.53 10.16 9.62
C GLN A 61 -3.65 11.63 9.23
N PHE A 62 -4.89 12.13 9.18
CA PHE A 62 -5.18 13.52 8.83
C PHE A 62 -6.60 13.88 9.28
N ASP A 63 -6.84 15.14 9.64
CA ASP A 63 -8.15 15.64 10.05
C ASP A 63 -8.86 14.75 11.09
N GLY A 64 -8.09 14.21 12.04
CA GLY A 64 -8.59 13.31 13.09
C GLY A 64 -9.04 11.92 12.61
N LEU A 65 -8.74 11.55 11.36
CA LEU A 65 -8.95 10.22 10.80
C LEU A 65 -7.65 9.43 10.89
N THR A 66 -7.73 8.14 11.21
CA THR A 66 -6.62 7.18 11.11
C THR A 66 -7.02 6.00 10.23
N VAL A 67 -6.30 5.82 9.12
CA VAL A 67 -6.58 4.76 8.13
C VAL A 67 -5.37 3.85 7.98
N LEU A 68 -5.62 2.55 8.02
CA LEU A 68 -4.64 1.51 7.69
C LEU A 68 -4.95 0.95 6.29
N ALA A 69 -3.94 0.80 5.45
CA ALA A 69 -4.10 0.19 4.13
C ALA A 69 -3.45 -1.20 4.08
N ASP A 70 -4.10 -2.13 3.38
CA ASP A 70 -3.57 -3.44 2.97
C ASP A 70 -2.73 -4.15 4.05
N PRO A 71 -3.31 -4.45 5.23
CA PRO A 71 -2.54 -4.87 6.39
C PRO A 71 -1.91 -6.25 6.21
N VAL A 72 -0.58 -6.27 6.06
CA VAL A 72 0.26 -7.48 6.08
C VAL A 72 1.41 -7.32 7.08
N PHE A 73 1.44 -8.21 8.07
CA PHE A 73 2.39 -8.27 9.19
C PHE A 73 3.20 -9.56 9.21
N LEU A 74 2.74 -10.63 8.56
CA LEU A 74 3.45 -11.91 8.47
C LEU A 74 4.79 -11.81 7.74
N TYR A 75 5.62 -12.83 7.97
CA TYR A 75 6.89 -12.99 7.28
C TYR A 75 6.73 -13.46 5.83
N ARG A 76 5.67 -14.23 5.52
CA ARG A 76 5.39 -14.72 4.16
C ARG A 76 4.02 -14.34 3.64
N CYS A 77 4.00 -13.79 2.43
CA CYS A 77 2.80 -13.55 1.64
C CYS A 77 2.42 -14.81 0.87
N SER A 78 1.83 -15.78 1.57
CA SER A 78 1.51 -17.10 1.03
C SER A 78 0.37 -17.75 1.80
N PRO A 79 -0.42 -18.66 1.19
CA PRO A 79 -1.37 -19.49 1.92
C PRO A 79 -0.71 -20.37 2.98
N VAL A 80 0.61 -20.60 2.88
CA VAL A 80 1.38 -21.45 3.81
C VAL A 80 2.65 -20.72 4.27
N GLN A 81 3.04 -20.89 5.53
CA GLN A 81 4.21 -20.19 6.08
C GLN A 81 5.56 -20.87 5.81
N PHE A 82 5.58 -22.06 5.23
CA PHE A 82 6.80 -22.78 4.85
C PHE A 82 7.25 -22.53 3.40
N ALA A 83 6.44 -21.87 2.57
CA ALA A 83 6.76 -21.60 1.17
C ALA A 83 6.19 -20.24 0.71
N GLY A 84 6.78 -19.65 -0.32
CA GLY A 84 6.37 -18.35 -0.87
C GLY A 84 7.28 -17.18 -0.47
N PRO A 85 6.98 -15.96 -0.99
CA PRO A 85 7.82 -14.78 -0.80
C PRO A 85 8.00 -14.45 0.69
N TYR A 86 9.26 -14.34 1.13
CA TYR A 86 9.63 -13.94 2.48
C TYR A 86 10.00 -12.46 2.52
N ARG A 87 9.67 -11.77 3.59
CA ARG A 87 10.01 -10.35 3.76
C ARG A 87 11.49 -10.12 4.02
N TYR A 88 12.08 -9.09 3.42
CA TYR A 88 13.48 -8.72 3.64
C TYR A 88 13.75 -8.12 5.03
N ARG A 89 12.76 -7.42 5.59
CA ARG A 89 12.88 -6.64 6.83
C ARG A 89 11.66 -6.88 7.70
N PRO A 90 11.80 -7.03 9.03
CA PRO A 90 10.65 -7.18 9.93
C PRO A 90 9.70 -5.97 9.87
N VAL A 91 8.49 -6.10 10.40
CA VAL A 91 7.63 -4.93 10.61
C VAL A 91 8.27 -3.98 11.62
N PRO A 92 8.07 -2.66 11.48
CA PRO A 92 8.54 -1.68 12.46
C PRO A 92 7.72 -1.67 13.75
N CYS A 93 6.51 -2.24 13.75
CA CYS A 93 5.61 -2.32 14.89
C CYS A 93 4.65 -3.51 14.72
N GLU A 94 4.14 -4.03 15.83
CA GLU A 94 3.11 -5.07 15.81
C GLU A 94 1.70 -4.49 15.73
N ILE A 95 0.70 -5.34 15.52
CA ILE A 95 -0.70 -4.88 15.49
C ILE A 95 -1.09 -4.27 16.83
N GLU A 96 -0.54 -4.77 17.94
CA GLU A 96 -0.77 -4.31 19.32
C GLU A 96 -0.21 -2.90 19.59
N ASP A 97 0.72 -2.43 18.76
CA ASP A 97 1.34 -1.11 18.87
C ASP A 97 0.54 -0.02 18.14
N LEU A 98 -0.37 -0.40 17.25
CA LEU A 98 -1.12 0.54 16.41
C LEU A 98 -2.02 1.44 17.28
N PRO A 99 -2.24 2.71 16.88
CA PRO A 99 -3.25 3.56 17.51
C PRO A 99 -4.65 3.09 17.15
N LYS A 100 -5.68 3.78 17.66
CA LYS A 100 -7.05 3.56 17.19
C LYS A 100 -7.09 3.74 15.66
N ILE A 101 -7.72 2.78 14.98
CA ILE A 101 -7.95 2.81 13.53
C ILE A 101 -9.44 3.04 13.31
N ASP A 102 -9.77 4.05 12.50
CA ASP A 102 -11.16 4.35 12.16
C ASP A 102 -11.62 3.55 10.93
N ALA A 103 -10.72 3.36 9.96
CA ALA A 103 -11.00 2.60 8.74
C ALA A 103 -9.79 1.77 8.29
N VAL A 104 -10.07 0.62 7.69
CA VAL A 104 -9.11 -0.15 6.90
C VAL A 104 -9.57 -0.19 5.46
N ILE A 105 -8.68 0.11 4.54
CA ILE A 105 -8.93 0.01 3.10
C ILE A 105 -8.13 -1.17 2.54
N VAL A 106 -8.77 -1.97 1.68
CA VAL A 106 -8.13 -3.10 1.00
C VAL A 106 -8.20 -2.88 -0.49
N SER A 107 -7.06 -2.86 -1.18
CA SER A 107 -7.01 -2.62 -2.63
C SER A 107 -7.47 -3.84 -3.45
N HIS A 108 -7.03 -5.04 -3.06
CA HIS A 108 -7.36 -6.30 -3.74
C HIS A 108 -6.99 -7.50 -2.87
N ASN A 109 -7.20 -8.71 -3.39
CA ASN A 109 -7.19 -9.92 -2.59
C ASN A 109 -5.86 -10.69 -2.59
N HIS A 110 -4.77 -10.20 -3.19
CA HIS A 110 -3.51 -10.94 -3.17
C HIS A 110 -2.93 -11.06 -1.74
N TYR A 111 -2.10 -12.09 -1.52
CA TYR A 111 -1.57 -12.42 -0.18
C TYR A 111 -0.64 -11.36 0.42
N ASP A 112 -0.07 -10.50 -0.41
CA ASP A 112 0.77 -9.38 -0.02
C ASP A 112 0.00 -8.07 0.23
N HIS A 113 -1.33 -8.09 0.08
CA HIS A 113 -2.23 -6.98 0.39
C HIS A 113 -3.34 -7.34 1.37
N LEU A 114 -3.66 -8.64 1.50
CA LEU A 114 -4.72 -9.14 2.36
C LEU A 114 -4.28 -10.39 3.14
N GLU A 115 -3.95 -10.17 4.41
CA GLU A 115 -3.56 -11.20 5.36
C GLU A 115 -4.70 -11.54 6.34
N HIS A 116 -5.04 -12.83 6.44
CA HIS A 116 -6.12 -13.28 7.33
C HIS A 116 -5.83 -13.06 8.83
N ASP A 117 -4.62 -13.36 9.31
CA ASP A 117 -4.24 -13.18 10.72
C ASP A 117 -4.32 -11.71 11.13
N ALA A 118 -3.81 -10.80 10.30
CA ALA A 118 -3.95 -9.36 10.51
C ALA A 118 -5.42 -8.93 10.59
N VAL A 119 -6.27 -9.41 9.68
CA VAL A 119 -7.72 -9.11 9.69
C VAL A 119 -8.36 -9.55 11.01
N GLN A 120 -8.11 -10.78 11.46
CA GLN A 120 -8.68 -11.30 12.70
C GLN A 120 -8.20 -10.52 13.93
N LYS A 121 -6.89 -10.24 14.03
CA LYS A 121 -6.30 -9.48 15.13
C LYS A 121 -6.82 -8.05 15.19
N LEU A 122 -6.89 -7.37 14.04
CA LEU A 122 -7.43 -6.01 13.94
C LEU A 122 -8.91 -5.96 14.34
N ASN A 123 -9.73 -6.88 13.82
CA ASN A 123 -11.15 -6.96 14.14
C ASN A 123 -11.40 -7.28 15.63
N THR A 124 -10.54 -8.09 16.24
CA THR A 124 -10.61 -8.40 17.67
C THR A 124 -10.20 -7.21 18.53
N ARG A 125 -9.15 -6.49 18.13
CA ARG A 125 -8.60 -5.35 18.89
C ARG A 125 -9.48 -4.11 18.78
N PHE A 126 -10.07 -3.86 17.62
CA PHE A 126 -10.81 -2.64 17.32
C PHE A 126 -12.27 -2.94 16.94
N SER A 127 -13.14 -3.06 17.93
CA SER A 127 -14.55 -3.46 17.72
C SER A 127 -15.38 -2.53 16.84
N GLN A 128 -14.92 -1.29 16.63
CA GLN A 128 -15.59 -0.27 15.80
C GLN A 128 -14.88 -0.01 14.46
N ILE A 129 -13.85 -0.81 14.13
CA ILE A 129 -13.12 -0.65 12.87
C ILE A 129 -14.06 -0.88 11.69
N LYS A 130 -13.93 -0.06 10.65
CA LYS A 130 -14.70 -0.21 9.40
C LYS A 130 -13.79 -0.71 8.29
N TRP A 131 -14.21 -1.76 7.61
CA TRP A 131 -13.49 -2.34 6.48
C TRP A 131 -14.10 -1.85 5.17
N PHE A 132 -13.28 -1.28 4.29
CA PHE A 132 -13.66 -0.89 2.93
C PHE A 132 -12.93 -1.81 1.97
N VAL A 133 -13.69 -2.58 1.21
CA VAL A 133 -13.16 -3.69 0.40
C VAL A 133 -13.74 -3.66 -1.00
N PRO A 134 -13.03 -4.15 -2.02
CA PRO A 134 -13.56 -4.26 -3.37
C PRO A 134 -14.66 -5.33 -3.43
N GLU A 135 -15.57 -5.17 -4.38
CA GLU A 135 -16.63 -6.13 -4.72
C GLU A 135 -16.14 -7.60 -4.76
N GLY A 136 -16.89 -8.51 -4.15
CA GLY A 136 -16.57 -9.94 -4.06
C GLY A 136 -15.74 -10.36 -2.83
N LEU A 137 -15.39 -9.45 -1.91
CA LEU A 137 -14.65 -9.75 -0.69
C LEU A 137 -15.48 -9.77 0.60
N GLU A 138 -16.73 -9.28 0.59
CA GLU A 138 -17.56 -9.22 1.78
C GLU A 138 -17.70 -10.59 2.46
N SER A 139 -18.01 -11.63 1.68
CA SER A 139 -18.18 -12.99 2.20
C SER A 139 -16.91 -13.55 2.86
N TRP A 140 -15.74 -13.22 2.31
CA TRP A 140 -14.45 -13.60 2.88
C TRP A 140 -14.26 -12.93 4.25
N PHE A 141 -14.51 -11.63 4.35
CA PHE A 141 -14.40 -10.88 5.61
C PHE A 141 -15.41 -11.35 6.68
N ARG A 142 -16.66 -11.62 6.27
CA ARG A 142 -17.69 -12.17 7.17
C ARG A 142 -17.30 -13.54 7.71
N GLY A 143 -16.60 -14.36 6.92
CA GLY A 143 -16.01 -15.62 7.36
C GLY A 143 -14.99 -15.48 8.52
N TYR A 144 -14.41 -14.30 8.68
CA TYR A 144 -13.51 -13.93 9.78
C TYR A 144 -14.19 -13.05 10.86
N ASN A 145 -15.53 -13.09 10.94
CA ASN A 145 -16.34 -12.35 11.90
C ASN A 145 -16.22 -10.82 11.82
N CYS A 146 -15.77 -10.27 10.68
CA CYS A 146 -15.80 -8.83 10.45
C CYS A 146 -17.24 -8.40 10.18
N GLN A 147 -17.83 -7.59 11.07
CA GLN A 147 -19.24 -7.17 10.96
C GLN A 147 -19.41 -5.85 10.21
N ASN A 148 -18.44 -4.94 10.34
CA ASN A 148 -18.48 -3.60 9.77
C ASN A 148 -17.75 -3.56 8.41
N VAL A 149 -18.25 -4.30 7.43
CA VAL A 149 -17.66 -4.39 6.10
C VAL A 149 -18.52 -3.62 5.10
N THR A 150 -17.89 -2.72 4.35
CA THR A 150 -18.48 -2.00 3.22
C THR A 150 -17.80 -2.48 1.96
N GLU A 151 -18.53 -3.26 1.18
CA GLU A 151 -18.11 -3.73 -0.13
C GLU A 151 -18.44 -2.68 -1.19
N MET A 152 -17.51 -2.39 -2.10
CA MET A 152 -17.62 -1.28 -3.04
C MET A 152 -17.11 -1.66 -4.43
N THR A 153 -17.82 -1.23 -5.47
CA THR A 153 -17.36 -1.27 -6.86
C THR A 153 -16.77 0.08 -7.27
N TRP A 154 -16.18 0.17 -8.46
CA TRP A 154 -15.53 1.40 -8.90
C TRP A 154 -16.51 2.57 -8.99
N TRP A 155 -16.03 3.72 -8.51
CA TRP A 155 -16.74 5.00 -8.39
C TRP A 155 -17.80 5.06 -7.31
N ASP A 156 -18.00 4.01 -6.53
CA ASP A 156 -18.78 4.08 -5.31
C ASP A 156 -18.13 5.03 -4.31
N GLU A 157 -18.97 5.76 -3.58
CA GLU A 157 -18.59 6.63 -2.47
C GLU A 157 -19.35 6.22 -1.23
N ALA A 158 -18.64 5.99 -0.14
CA ALA A 158 -19.20 5.67 1.16
C ALA A 158 -18.81 6.75 2.19
N SER A 159 -19.71 7.01 3.12
CA SER A 159 -19.41 7.86 4.29
C SER A 159 -19.16 6.97 5.51
N ILE A 160 -18.27 7.40 6.39
CA ILE A 160 -18.14 6.82 7.74
C ILE A 160 -19.04 7.57 8.73
N GLU A 161 -18.97 7.28 10.03
CA GLU A 161 -19.65 8.06 11.10
C GLU A 161 -19.01 9.45 11.31
N ARG A 162 -18.62 10.07 10.20
CA ARG A 162 -18.10 11.42 10.06
C ARG A 162 -18.61 11.95 8.71
N PRO A 163 -19.67 12.79 8.70
CA PRO A 163 -20.28 13.27 7.47
C PRO A 163 -19.35 14.07 6.55
N ASP A 164 -18.25 14.59 7.10
CA ASP A 164 -17.22 15.32 6.37
C ASP A 164 -16.21 14.41 5.66
N VAL A 165 -16.28 13.09 5.87
CA VAL A 165 -15.36 12.11 5.29
C VAL A 165 -16.07 11.23 4.27
N LYS A 166 -15.48 11.19 3.06
CA LYS A 166 -15.85 10.27 2.00
C LYS A 166 -14.70 9.32 1.68
N ILE A 167 -15.02 8.04 1.56
CA ILE A 167 -14.14 7.00 1.05
C ILE A 167 -14.67 6.60 -0.31
N CYS A 168 -13.86 6.71 -1.35
CA CYS A 168 -14.26 6.46 -2.74
C CYS A 168 -13.41 5.33 -3.30
N CYS A 169 -14.08 4.29 -3.80
CA CYS A 169 -13.44 3.21 -4.54
C CYS A 169 -13.17 3.71 -5.97
N VAL A 170 -11.92 3.68 -6.43
CA VAL A 170 -11.55 4.16 -7.77
C VAL A 170 -10.87 3.05 -8.58
N PRO A 171 -10.94 3.06 -9.93
CA PRO A 171 -10.38 1.97 -10.70
C PRO A 171 -8.86 1.89 -10.61
N ALA A 172 -8.37 0.66 -10.76
CA ALA A 172 -6.97 0.31 -10.97
C ALA A 172 -6.89 -0.73 -12.11
N GLN A 173 -5.71 -0.89 -12.74
CA GLN A 173 -5.49 -1.89 -13.77
C GLN A 173 -4.71 -3.07 -13.18
N HIS A 174 -5.42 -4.04 -12.61
CA HIS A 174 -4.82 -5.20 -11.94
C HIS A 174 -5.68 -6.46 -12.08
N SER A 175 -5.42 -7.46 -11.24
CA SER A 175 -6.18 -8.71 -11.13
C SER A 175 -6.40 -9.11 -9.67
N SER A 176 -7.16 -10.18 -9.46
CA SER A 176 -7.37 -10.80 -8.16
C SER A 176 -7.23 -12.33 -8.26
N GLN A 177 -6.60 -12.95 -7.28
CA GLN A 177 -6.52 -14.40 -7.12
C GLN A 177 -5.94 -14.78 -5.75
N ARG A 178 -6.55 -15.74 -5.06
CA ARG A 178 -5.98 -16.38 -3.85
C ARG A 178 -5.87 -17.88 -3.99
N THR A 179 -6.79 -18.50 -4.71
CA THR A 179 -6.85 -19.94 -4.90
C THR A 179 -6.82 -20.30 -6.39
N PRO A 180 -6.56 -21.57 -6.74
CA PRO A 180 -6.58 -22.00 -8.14
C PRO A 180 -7.94 -21.79 -8.85
N THR A 181 -9.02 -21.55 -8.11
CA THR A 181 -10.38 -21.50 -8.65
C THR A 181 -11.07 -20.15 -8.47
N ASP A 182 -10.37 -19.11 -8.02
CA ASP A 182 -10.97 -17.78 -7.73
C ASP A 182 -10.35 -16.61 -8.50
N ALA A 183 -9.58 -16.89 -9.55
CA ALA A 183 -9.05 -15.85 -10.43
C ALA A 183 -10.17 -14.93 -10.92
N MET A 184 -10.00 -13.62 -10.70
CA MET A 184 -10.91 -12.55 -11.12
C MET A 184 -12.31 -12.62 -10.50
N LYS A 185 -12.50 -13.35 -9.38
CA LYS A 185 -13.80 -13.44 -8.68
C LYS A 185 -14.07 -12.30 -7.71
N SER A 186 -13.06 -11.50 -7.37
CA SER A 186 -13.23 -10.24 -6.64
C SER A 186 -12.61 -9.10 -7.43
N LEU A 187 -13.03 -7.88 -7.14
CA LEU A 187 -12.51 -6.66 -7.75
C LEU A 187 -11.13 -6.29 -7.16
N TRP A 188 -10.47 -5.35 -7.82
CA TRP A 188 -9.27 -4.64 -7.40
C TRP A 188 -9.49 -3.14 -7.60
N CYS A 189 -8.94 -2.29 -6.75
CA CYS A 189 -9.17 -0.85 -6.80
C CYS A 189 -8.04 -0.03 -6.16
N GLY A 190 -8.11 1.28 -6.40
CA GLY A 190 -7.51 2.29 -5.53
C GLY A 190 -8.57 2.95 -4.64
N TRP A 191 -8.12 3.84 -3.76
CA TRP A 191 -8.96 4.52 -2.78
C TRP A 191 -8.67 6.01 -2.73
N ILE A 192 -9.72 6.83 -2.79
CA ILE A 192 -9.66 8.25 -2.43
C ILE A 192 -10.30 8.41 -1.07
N ILE A 193 -9.64 9.13 -0.16
CA ILE A 193 -10.20 9.51 1.13
C ILE A 193 -10.19 11.03 1.20
N LYS A 194 -11.39 11.61 1.18
CA LYS A 194 -11.60 13.05 1.20
C LYS A 194 -12.24 13.44 2.52
N SER A 195 -11.58 14.32 3.24
CA SER A 195 -12.11 14.96 4.44
C SER A 195 -12.54 16.41 4.12
N LYS A 196 -12.82 17.20 5.15
CA LYS A 196 -13.07 18.64 5.03
C LYS A 196 -11.90 19.42 4.43
N THR A 197 -10.66 19.01 4.70
CA THR A 197 -9.46 19.82 4.45
C THR A 197 -8.40 19.12 3.61
N HIS A 198 -8.39 17.78 3.56
CA HIS A 198 -7.38 17.03 2.83
C HIS A 198 -7.98 15.92 1.97
N THR A 199 -7.27 15.61 0.88
CA THR A 199 -7.57 14.47 0.00
C THR A 199 -6.36 13.55 -0.09
N PHE A 200 -6.53 12.30 0.33
CA PHE A 200 -5.53 11.25 0.21
C PHE A 200 -5.90 10.28 -0.92
N TYR A 201 -4.89 9.83 -1.67
CA TYR A 201 -5.05 8.81 -2.72
C TYR A 201 -4.14 7.60 -2.46
N TYR A 202 -4.69 6.40 -2.53
CA TYR A 202 -3.93 5.15 -2.62
C TYR A 202 -4.27 4.45 -3.93
N SER A 203 -3.28 4.16 -4.77
CA SER A 203 -3.56 3.59 -6.10
C SER A 203 -3.88 2.11 -6.12
N GLY A 204 -3.57 1.37 -5.05
CA GLY A 204 -3.43 -0.09 -5.15
C GLY A 204 -2.26 -0.49 -6.03
N ASP A 205 -2.13 -1.80 -6.25
CA ASP A 205 -1.36 -2.34 -7.36
C ASP A 205 -2.06 -2.03 -8.68
N THR A 206 -1.30 -1.58 -9.67
CA THR A 206 -1.88 -1.12 -10.92
C THR A 206 -0.85 -1.04 -12.03
N GLY A 207 -1.27 -1.36 -13.26
CA GLY A 207 -0.58 -0.99 -14.48
C GLY A 207 -0.93 0.44 -14.91
N TYR A 208 -0.11 1.03 -15.78
CA TYR A 208 -0.35 2.39 -16.24
C TYR A 208 -1.51 2.44 -17.25
N CYS A 209 -2.51 3.30 -17.02
CA CYS A 209 -3.64 3.50 -17.93
C CYS A 209 -4.26 4.91 -17.78
N PRO A 210 -5.11 5.37 -18.73
CA PRO A 210 -5.66 6.72 -18.72
C PRO A 210 -6.53 7.10 -17.52
N VAL A 211 -6.89 6.14 -16.66
CA VAL A 211 -7.81 6.39 -15.54
C VAL A 211 -7.24 7.35 -14.50
N PHE A 212 -5.92 7.45 -14.36
CA PHE A 212 -5.30 8.35 -13.38
C PHE A 212 -5.62 9.82 -13.66
N LYS A 213 -5.66 10.23 -14.94
CA LYS A 213 -6.12 11.56 -15.31
C LYS A 213 -7.58 11.80 -14.96
N ILE A 214 -8.43 10.79 -15.16
CA ILE A 214 -9.86 10.84 -14.78
C ILE A 214 -10.01 10.96 -13.26
N ILE A 215 -9.23 10.21 -12.49
CA ILE A 215 -9.20 10.29 -11.02
C ILE A 215 -8.74 11.68 -10.57
N GLY A 216 -7.68 12.23 -11.18
CA GLY A 216 -7.20 13.59 -10.91
C GLY A 216 -8.24 14.65 -11.21
N ASP A 217 -8.93 14.54 -12.34
CA ASP A 217 -9.98 15.49 -12.73
C ASP A 217 -11.22 15.44 -11.82
N LYS A 218 -11.56 14.25 -11.30
CA LYS A 218 -12.73 14.05 -10.45
C LYS A 218 -12.48 14.39 -8.98
N TYR A 219 -11.31 14.03 -8.45
CA TYR A 219 -11.03 14.06 -7.01
C TYR A 219 -9.87 14.97 -6.62
N GLY A 220 -9.01 15.36 -7.56
CA GLY A 220 -7.81 16.13 -7.29
C GLY A 220 -8.07 17.63 -6.99
N PRO A 221 -7.01 18.37 -6.61
CA PRO A 221 -5.65 17.87 -6.36
C PRO A 221 -5.57 17.01 -5.10
N MET A 222 -4.64 16.03 -5.09
CA MET A 222 -4.38 15.20 -3.89
C MET A 222 -3.38 15.91 -2.99
N ASP A 223 -3.64 15.91 -1.69
CA ASP A 223 -2.70 16.40 -0.69
C ASP A 223 -1.54 15.41 -0.50
N LEU A 224 -1.87 14.12 -0.48
CA LEU A 224 -0.89 13.04 -0.43
C LEU A 224 -1.35 11.85 -1.28
N SER A 225 -0.42 11.17 -1.93
CA SER A 225 -0.68 9.91 -2.61
C SER A 225 0.30 8.81 -2.21
N ALA A 226 -0.16 7.57 -2.14
CA ALA A 226 0.68 6.38 -2.00
C ALA A 226 0.63 5.59 -3.32
N ILE A 227 1.78 5.48 -4.00
CA ILE A 227 1.88 4.96 -5.38
C ILE A 227 2.99 3.89 -5.43
N PRO A 228 2.75 2.69 -6.01
CA PRO A 228 3.72 1.61 -6.02
C PRO A 228 4.90 1.91 -6.94
N ILE A 229 6.09 1.45 -6.54
CA ILE A 229 7.33 1.56 -7.32
C ILE A 229 8.10 0.23 -7.44
N GLY A 230 7.51 -0.87 -6.97
CA GLY A 230 8.09 -2.22 -6.99
C GLY A 230 7.22 -3.24 -7.73
N GLY A 231 7.74 -4.45 -7.94
CA GLY A 231 7.04 -5.52 -8.68
C GLY A 231 7.05 -5.37 -10.20
N TYR A 232 7.67 -4.32 -10.75
CA TYR A 232 7.52 -3.95 -12.15
C TYR A 232 8.34 -4.78 -13.15
N ALA A 233 9.25 -5.64 -12.73
CA ALA A 233 10.18 -6.34 -13.63
C ALA A 233 9.91 -7.86 -13.71
N PRO A 234 10.13 -8.48 -14.89
CA PRO A 234 10.53 -7.86 -16.16
C PRO A 234 9.38 -7.13 -16.87
N ARG A 235 9.65 -6.00 -17.54
CA ARG A 235 8.60 -5.10 -18.09
C ARG A 235 7.72 -5.76 -19.15
N ASN A 236 8.27 -6.65 -19.97
CA ASN A 236 7.52 -7.34 -21.02
C ASN A 236 6.39 -8.22 -20.47
N PHE A 237 6.47 -8.61 -19.20
CA PHE A 237 5.46 -9.43 -18.53
C PHE A 237 4.63 -8.62 -17.52
N MET A 238 5.29 -7.80 -16.68
CA MET A 238 4.63 -7.14 -15.55
C MET A 238 3.93 -5.83 -15.91
N LYS A 239 4.24 -5.20 -17.05
CA LYS A 239 3.71 -3.87 -17.43
C LYS A 239 2.18 -3.73 -17.39
N PRO A 240 1.37 -4.73 -17.77
CA PRO A 240 -0.09 -4.61 -17.69
C PRO A 240 -0.64 -4.43 -16.27
N GLN A 241 0.09 -4.89 -15.24
CA GLN A 241 -0.39 -4.96 -13.86
C GLN A 241 0.44 -4.14 -12.87
N TYR A 242 1.67 -3.77 -13.24
CA TYR A 242 2.60 -3.05 -12.37
C TYR A 242 3.25 -1.88 -13.11
N ILE A 243 3.05 -0.67 -12.59
CA ILE A 243 3.76 0.53 -13.04
C ILE A 243 5.24 0.48 -12.69
N SER A 244 6.08 1.04 -13.56
CA SER A 244 7.47 1.34 -13.23
C SER A 244 7.58 2.63 -12.40
N PRO A 245 8.74 2.92 -11.79
CA PRO A 245 8.99 4.19 -11.11
C PRO A 245 8.70 5.43 -12.00
N GLU A 246 9.06 5.36 -13.27
CA GLU A 246 8.81 6.44 -14.24
C GLU A 246 7.31 6.61 -14.52
N GLU A 247 6.56 5.51 -14.56
CA GLU A 247 5.09 5.53 -14.67
C GLU A 247 4.44 6.03 -13.37
N ALA A 248 4.98 5.69 -12.19
CA ALA A 248 4.52 6.22 -10.91
C ALA A 248 4.65 7.75 -10.82
N VAL A 249 5.72 8.31 -11.38
CA VAL A 249 5.88 9.77 -11.50
C VAL A 249 4.83 10.39 -12.43
N LYS A 250 4.42 9.71 -13.51
CA LYS A 250 3.32 10.17 -14.37
C LYS A 250 1.99 10.13 -13.61
N VAL A 251 1.73 9.05 -12.86
CA VAL A 251 0.54 8.94 -12.00
C VAL A 251 0.48 10.10 -11.02
N HIS A 252 1.58 10.40 -10.31
CA HIS A 252 1.69 11.55 -9.40
C HIS A 252 1.23 12.86 -10.06
N THR A 253 1.70 13.13 -11.28
CA THR A 253 1.30 14.32 -12.04
C THR A 253 -0.17 14.28 -12.48
N GLU A 254 -0.64 13.15 -13.01
CA GLU A 254 -1.99 13.01 -13.58
C GLU A 254 -3.09 13.05 -12.52
N VAL A 255 -2.82 12.54 -11.32
CA VAL A 255 -3.76 12.67 -10.19
C VAL A 255 -3.68 14.05 -9.52
N GLY A 256 -2.78 14.93 -9.97
CA GLY A 256 -2.58 16.25 -9.39
C GLY A 256 -2.08 16.18 -7.94
N SER A 257 -1.17 15.25 -7.65
CA SER A 257 -0.67 15.02 -6.30
C SER A 257 0.33 16.10 -5.89
N LYS A 258 0.12 16.71 -4.72
CA LYS A 258 1.07 17.63 -4.10
C LYS A 258 2.25 16.87 -3.51
N CYS A 259 2.04 15.69 -2.95
CA CYS A 259 3.12 14.87 -2.42
C CYS A 259 2.81 13.41 -2.65
N SER A 260 3.79 12.62 -3.07
CA SER A 260 3.61 11.17 -3.22
C SER A 260 4.65 10.38 -2.45
N ILE A 261 4.25 9.21 -1.97
CA ILE A 261 5.12 8.25 -1.28
C ILE A 261 5.16 6.95 -2.07
N GLY A 262 6.37 6.48 -2.36
CA GLY A 262 6.62 5.20 -3.01
C GLY A 262 6.38 4.02 -2.08
N ILE A 263 5.46 3.13 -2.46
CA ILE A 263 5.10 1.89 -1.73
C ILE A 263 5.36 0.63 -2.58
N HIS A 264 4.96 -0.54 -2.10
CA HIS A 264 5.04 -1.84 -2.79
C HIS A 264 6.49 -2.25 -3.16
N TRP A 265 7.48 -1.79 -2.40
CA TRP A 265 8.90 -2.06 -2.66
C TRP A 265 9.66 -2.39 -1.38
N GLY A 266 10.87 -2.93 -1.54
CA GLY A 266 11.79 -3.15 -0.41
C GLY A 266 11.31 -4.17 0.61
N THR A 267 10.20 -4.89 0.38
CA THR A 267 9.63 -5.77 1.41
C THR A 267 9.62 -7.22 0.97
N PHE A 268 9.03 -7.59 -0.17
CA PHE A 268 8.96 -8.98 -0.63
C PHE A 268 9.63 -9.19 -2.01
N GLY A 269 10.02 -10.43 -2.31
CA GLY A 269 10.43 -10.90 -3.64
C GLY A 269 11.87 -11.42 -3.73
N PRO A 270 12.39 -11.71 -4.94
CA PRO A 270 13.80 -12.08 -5.14
C PRO A 270 14.75 -10.88 -5.08
N LYS A 271 16.05 -11.09 -4.80
CA LYS A 271 17.13 -10.06 -4.75
C LYS A 271 17.10 -9.02 -5.87
N GLN A 272 16.66 -9.42 -7.06
CA GLN A 272 16.55 -8.56 -8.22
C GLN A 272 15.55 -7.42 -8.01
N ASN A 273 14.41 -7.71 -7.37
CA ASN A 273 13.41 -6.69 -7.02
C ASN A 273 13.98 -5.67 -6.02
N PHE A 274 14.78 -6.13 -5.06
CA PHE A 274 15.47 -5.25 -4.12
C PHE A 274 16.44 -4.27 -4.81
N ASN A 275 17.29 -4.78 -5.71
CA ASN A 275 18.25 -3.94 -6.45
C ASN A 275 17.55 -2.93 -7.38
N LEU A 276 16.47 -3.37 -8.04
CA LEU A 276 15.65 -2.51 -8.90
C LEU A 276 14.98 -1.39 -8.13
N ALA A 277 14.44 -1.68 -6.95
CA ALA A 277 13.83 -0.66 -6.11
C ALA A 277 14.87 0.30 -5.50
N SER A 278 16.07 -0.20 -5.15
CA SER A 278 17.19 0.65 -4.74
C SER A 278 17.65 1.59 -5.87
N SER A 279 17.63 1.10 -7.11
CA SER A 279 17.96 1.88 -8.30
C SER A 279 16.88 2.92 -8.60
N ALA A 280 15.60 2.53 -8.49
CA ALA A 280 14.44 3.42 -8.59
C ALA A 280 14.50 4.56 -7.58
N LYS A 281 14.86 4.25 -6.32
CA LYS A 281 15.10 5.27 -5.29
C LYS A 281 16.13 6.29 -5.72
N SER A 282 17.21 5.81 -6.34
CA SER A 282 18.28 6.68 -6.84
C SER A 282 17.86 7.51 -8.06
N SER A 283 17.05 6.97 -8.98
CA SER A 283 16.58 7.70 -10.15
C SER A 283 15.51 8.73 -9.78
N MET A 284 14.53 8.37 -8.95
CA MET A 284 13.47 9.27 -8.51
C MET A 284 14.04 10.43 -7.68
N VAL A 285 15.03 10.19 -6.82
CA VAL A 285 15.73 11.29 -6.12
C VAL A 285 16.46 12.21 -7.12
N LYS A 286 17.09 11.68 -8.17
CA LYS A 286 17.73 12.50 -9.21
C LYS A 286 16.71 13.30 -10.01
N ASP A 287 15.59 12.69 -10.38
CA ASP A 287 14.52 13.36 -11.11
C ASP A 287 13.85 14.45 -10.25
N ASP A 288 13.68 14.21 -8.96
CA ASP A 288 13.18 15.19 -7.99
C ASP A 288 14.18 16.36 -7.83
N VAL A 289 15.48 16.08 -7.70
CA VAL A 289 16.54 17.12 -7.69
C VAL A 289 16.58 17.92 -9.00
N ASN A 290 16.36 17.26 -10.15
CA ASN A 290 16.33 17.93 -11.45
C ASN A 290 15.06 18.77 -11.67
N ARG A 291 13.94 18.42 -11.02
CA ARG A 291 12.70 19.21 -10.97
C ARG A 291 12.78 20.36 -9.97
N ASN A 292 13.61 20.23 -8.93
CA ASN A 292 13.81 21.20 -7.85
C ASN A 292 14.68 22.41 -8.24
N ARG A 293 14.30 23.12 -9.31
CA ARG A 293 14.62 24.56 -9.41
C ARG A 293 13.43 25.47 -9.11
N ASP A 294 12.19 24.98 -9.03
CA ASP A 294 11.06 25.84 -8.65
C ASP A 294 9.74 25.19 -8.16
N ASP A 295 9.61 23.85 -8.02
CA ASP A 295 8.27 23.24 -7.79
C ASP A 295 8.06 22.47 -6.48
N ARG A 296 6.86 22.69 -5.91
CA ARG A 296 6.44 22.43 -4.53
C ARG A 296 5.88 21.03 -4.27
N ASN A 297 6.12 20.05 -5.15
CA ASN A 297 5.44 18.75 -5.11
C ASN A 297 6.36 17.51 -5.11
N PRO A 298 6.86 17.04 -3.95
CA PRO A 298 7.87 15.97 -3.90
C PRO A 298 7.31 14.56 -4.11
N PHE A 299 8.15 13.66 -4.64
CA PHE A 299 7.93 12.20 -4.60
C PHE A 299 8.95 11.53 -3.67
N ILE A 300 8.50 11.09 -2.50
CA ILE A 300 9.31 10.62 -1.39
C ILE A 300 9.38 9.09 -1.34
N ILE A 301 10.55 8.55 -0.96
CA ILE A 301 10.78 7.11 -0.84
C ILE A 301 11.35 6.79 0.55
N HIS A 302 10.62 5.99 1.33
CA HIS A 302 10.90 5.75 2.75
C HIS A 302 11.76 4.52 3.06
N SER A 303 12.19 4.40 4.31
CA SER A 303 12.57 3.14 4.94
C SER A 303 11.44 2.67 5.87
N ASN A 304 11.40 1.38 6.20
CA ASN A 304 10.35 0.82 7.05
C ASN A 304 10.30 1.54 8.41
N GLY A 305 9.10 1.93 8.85
CA GLY A 305 8.87 2.65 10.09
C GLY A 305 9.12 4.16 10.00
N CYS A 306 9.56 4.70 8.85
CA CYS A 306 9.63 6.15 8.67
C CYS A 306 8.24 6.78 8.79
N VAL A 307 8.17 7.84 9.60
CA VAL A 307 7.01 8.71 9.72
C VAL A 307 7.31 10.02 9.00
N THR A 308 6.43 10.41 8.10
CA THR A 308 6.58 11.60 7.25
C THR A 308 5.38 12.51 7.40
N THR A 309 5.67 13.80 7.35
CA THR A 309 4.68 14.85 7.46
C THR A 309 4.64 15.51 6.08
N ALA A 310 3.59 15.22 5.31
CA ALA A 310 3.61 15.45 3.87
C ALA A 310 3.32 16.91 3.48
N ILE A 311 2.81 17.72 4.41
CA ILE A 311 2.43 19.11 4.17
C ILE A 311 2.77 19.92 5.43
N ARG A 312 3.58 20.98 5.26
CA ARG A 312 3.74 22.08 6.23
C ARG A 312 3.11 23.34 5.66
#